data_AF-A0A835IQJ4-F1
#
_entry.id   AF-A0A835IQJ4-F1
#
_cell.length_a   1.000
_cell.length_b   1.000
_cell.length_c   1.000
_cell.angle_alpha   90.00
_cell.angle_beta   90.00
_cell.angle_gamma   90.00
#
_symmetry.space_group_name_H-M   'P 1'
#
loop_
_entity.id
_entity.type
_entity.pdbx_description
1 polymer ?
#
loop_
_entity_poly.entity_id
_entity_poly.type
_entity_poly.pdbx_seq_one_letter_code
_entity_poly.pdbx_strand_id
1 'polypeptide(L)'
;MEMQNQKGKHGGSTFGRIYKCRARVSTAYQLEQDYFVENSTYLDADFRSCYRMSKKLFLRILADVEKRDQYFVQKNDAIGRPGLTSKIKFCFDYKSTLNIGVVGTWPKRMAWMVI
;
A
#
# COMPACT_ATOMS: atom_id res chain seq x y z
N MET A 1 -36.02 21.69 23.95
CA MET A 1 -36.04 20.40 23.21
C MET A 1 -34.61 19.94 23.08
N GLU A 2 -34.23 18.89 23.82
CA GLU A 2 -32.86 18.41 23.90
C GLU A 2 -32.74 17.18 22.99
N MET A 3 -31.96 17.28 21.91
CA MET A 3 -31.74 16.19 20.95
C MET A 3 -30.65 15.25 21.48
N GLN A 4 -31.05 14.09 22.01
CA GLN A 4 -30.12 13.05 22.41
C GLN A 4 -29.44 12.41 21.18
N ASN A 5 -28.15 12.68 21.01
CA ASN A 5 -27.29 12.10 19.98
C ASN A 5 -27.00 10.62 20.30
N GLN A 6 -27.78 9.71 19.71
CA GLN A 6 -27.58 8.27 19.81
C GLN A 6 -26.33 7.84 19.02
N LYS A 7 -25.20 7.66 19.71
CA LYS A 7 -23.99 7.06 19.10
C LYS A 7 -24.29 5.63 18.67
N GLY A 8 -24.04 5.31 17.40
CA GLY A 8 -24.19 3.95 16.85
C GLY A 8 -23.30 2.93 17.59
N LYS A 9 -23.75 1.67 17.68
CA LYS A 9 -22.99 0.58 18.30
C LYS A 9 -21.75 0.26 17.47
N HIS A 10 -20.57 0.71 17.90
CA HIS A 10 -19.30 0.29 17.32
C HIS A 10 -19.00 -1.14 17.80
N GLY A 11 -19.09 -2.13 16.90
CA GLY A 11 -18.81 -3.53 17.23
C GLY A 11 -17.35 -3.74 17.63
N GLY A 12 -17.13 -4.21 18.86
CA GLY A 12 -15.81 -4.51 19.40
C GLY A 12 -15.21 -5.80 18.82
N SER A 13 -14.02 -6.17 19.33
CA SER A 13 -13.41 -7.45 19.02
C SER A 13 -14.30 -8.60 19.50
N THR A 14 -14.72 -9.47 18.59
CA THR A 14 -15.47 -10.68 18.94
C THR A 14 -14.53 -11.70 19.56
N PHE A 15 -14.96 -12.32 20.66
CA PHE A 15 -14.26 -13.46 21.28
C PHE A 15 -14.13 -14.60 20.24
N GLY A 16 -12.95 -15.22 20.15
CA GLY A 16 -12.65 -16.26 19.15
C GLY A 16 -12.05 -15.77 17.82
N ARG A 17 -11.77 -14.46 17.67
CA ARG A 17 -11.07 -13.94 16.49
C ARG A 17 -9.59 -14.35 16.49
N ILE A 18 -9.22 -15.24 15.57
CA ILE A 18 -7.83 -15.69 15.37
C ILE A 18 -7.11 -14.77 14.39
N TYR A 19 -5.91 -14.31 14.77
CA TYR A 19 -5.04 -13.57 13.86
C TYR A 19 -4.45 -14.50 12.80
N LYS A 20 -4.71 -14.20 11.52
CA LYS A 20 -4.06 -14.89 10.39
C LYS A 20 -2.82 -14.10 9.96
N CYS A 21 -1.64 -14.70 10.09
CA CYS A 21 -0.39 -14.16 9.55
C CYS A 21 -0.49 -14.06 8.02
N ARG A 22 -0.53 -12.83 7.48
CA ARG A 22 -0.64 -12.58 6.03
C ARG A 22 0.71 -12.46 5.31
N ALA A 23 1.75 -13.14 5.79
CA ALA A 23 3.06 -13.20 5.12
C ALA A 23 3.64 -11.80 4.75
N ARG A 24 3.41 -10.77 5.58
CA ARG A 24 3.75 -9.35 5.27
C ARG A 24 5.24 -9.13 5.05
N VAL A 25 6.06 -9.74 5.92
CA VAL A 25 7.52 -9.58 5.89
C VAL A 25 8.11 -10.36 4.71
N SER A 26 7.64 -11.58 4.48
CA SER A 26 8.12 -12.39 3.37
C SER A 26 7.72 -11.81 2.01
N THR A 27 6.50 -11.27 1.88
CA THR A 27 6.09 -10.56 0.65
C THR A 27 6.91 -9.30 0.42
N ALA A 28 7.27 -8.56 1.49
CA ALA A 28 8.17 -7.41 1.37
C ALA A 28 9.55 -7.84 0.88
N TYR A 29 10.11 -8.87 1.49
CA TYR A 29 11.40 -9.42 1.10
C TYR A 29 11.42 -9.90 -0.35
N GLN A 30 10.40 -10.65 -0.78
CA GLN A 30 10.28 -11.13 -2.16
C GLN A 30 10.21 -9.98 -3.15
N LEU A 31 9.38 -8.96 -2.87
CA LEU A 31 9.24 -7.80 -3.76
C LEU A 31 10.56 -7.01 -3.90
N GLU A 32 11.38 -6.96 -2.85
CA GLU A 32 12.73 -6.37 -2.94
C GLU A 32 13.65 -7.20 -3.83
N GLN A 33 13.72 -8.51 -3.59
CA GLN A 33 14.55 -9.44 -4.36
C GLN A 33 14.17 -9.45 -5.85
N ASP A 34 12.88 -9.41 -6.13
CA ASP A 34 12.33 -9.54 -7.48
C ASP A 34 12.61 -8.32 -8.37
N TYR A 35 12.65 -7.11 -7.79
CA TYR A 35 12.66 -5.88 -8.58
C TYR A 35 13.75 -4.86 -8.22
N PHE A 36 14.22 -4.81 -6.97
CA PHE A 36 15.02 -3.68 -6.49
C PHE A 36 16.46 -4.04 -6.10
N VAL A 37 16.79 -5.33 -5.99
CA VAL A 37 18.16 -5.82 -5.79
C VAL A 37 18.94 -5.77 -7.11
N GLU A 38 20.26 -5.59 -7.05
CA GLU A 38 21.14 -5.48 -8.23
C GLU A 38 21.03 -6.70 -9.17
N ASN A 39 20.94 -7.91 -8.62
CA ASN A 39 20.67 -9.15 -9.35
C ASN A 39 19.19 -9.53 -9.31
N SER A 40 18.29 -8.58 -9.58
CA SER A 40 16.84 -8.81 -9.53
C SER A 40 16.39 -9.84 -10.56
N THR A 41 15.45 -10.71 -10.17
CA THR A 41 14.83 -11.72 -11.07
C THR A 41 14.19 -11.09 -12.30
N TYR A 42 13.58 -9.89 -12.15
CA TYR A 42 12.88 -9.20 -13.22
C TYR A 42 13.63 -7.96 -13.72
N LEU A 43 13.72 -7.87 -15.05
CA LEU A 43 14.38 -6.76 -15.71
C LEU A 43 13.49 -5.50 -15.65
N ASP A 44 14.10 -4.34 -15.94
CA ASP A 44 13.40 -3.06 -15.96
C ASP A 44 12.24 -3.03 -16.97
N ALA A 45 12.35 -3.79 -18.06
CA ALA A 45 11.29 -3.96 -19.05
C ALA A 45 10.05 -4.65 -18.48
N ASP A 46 10.25 -5.66 -17.62
CA ASP A 46 9.17 -6.40 -16.97
C ASP A 46 8.44 -5.52 -15.96
N PHE A 47 9.21 -4.76 -15.18
CA PHE A 47 8.66 -3.77 -14.24
C PHE A 47 7.83 -2.71 -14.98
N ARG A 48 8.36 -2.19 -16.10
CA ARG A 48 7.65 -1.23 -16.94
C ARG A 48 6.38 -1.82 -17.53
N SER A 49 6.35 -3.09 -17.89
CA SER A 49 5.13 -3.76 -18.38
C SER A 49 4.08 -3.93 -17.27
N CYS A 50 4.52 -4.22 -16.04
CA CYS A 50 3.66 -4.45 -14.88
C CYS A 50 3.06 -3.18 -14.25
N TYR A 51 3.83 -2.09 -14.19
CA TYR A 51 3.48 -0.84 -13.51
C TYR A 51 3.40 0.36 -14.44
N ARG A 52 3.71 0.17 -15.73
CA ARG A 52 3.71 1.21 -16.78
C ARG A 52 4.66 2.39 -16.50
N MET A 53 5.65 2.21 -15.63
CA MET A 53 6.64 3.21 -15.24
C MET A 53 8.03 2.59 -15.04
N SER A 54 9.09 3.39 -15.03
CA SER A 54 10.43 2.91 -14.71
C SER A 54 10.63 2.75 -13.19
N LYS A 55 11.52 1.86 -12.77
CA LYS A 55 11.87 1.65 -11.34
C LYS A 55 12.34 2.95 -10.68
N LYS A 56 13.16 3.73 -11.40
CA LYS A 56 13.66 5.03 -10.93
C LYS A 56 12.55 6.05 -10.70
N LEU A 57 11.56 6.11 -11.61
CA LEU A 57 10.41 7.00 -11.44
C LEU A 57 9.54 6.55 -10.27
N PHE A 58 9.28 5.25 -10.16
CA PHE A 58 8.56 4.66 -9.04
C PHE A 58 9.17 5.07 -7.69
N LEU A 59 10.49 4.91 -7.53
CA LEU A 59 11.17 5.25 -6.28
C LEU A 59 11.09 6.75 -5.94
N ARG A 60 11.16 7.63 -6.95
CA ARG A 60 10.99 9.07 -6.75
C ARG A 60 9.58 9.41 -6.27
N ILE A 61 8.57 8.89 -6.97
CA ILE A 61 7.16 9.08 -6.59
C ILE A 61 6.93 8.55 -5.19
N LEU A 62 7.42 7.35 -4.88
CA LEU A 62 7.25 6.73 -3.57
C LEU A 62 7.87 7.59 -2.46
N ALA A 63 9.08 8.11 -2.65
CA ALA A 63 9.74 8.98 -1.69
C ALA A 63 8.95 10.29 -1.48
N ASP A 64 8.38 10.86 -2.53
CA ASP A 64 7.55 12.06 -2.43
C ASP A 64 6.20 11.78 -1.75
N VAL A 65 5.60 10.61 -1.99
CA VAL A 65 4.39 10.16 -1.29
C VAL A 65 4.67 9.94 0.19
N GLU A 66 5.77 9.27 0.55
CA GLU A 66 6.15 9.05 1.95
C GLU A 66 6.34 10.36 2.72
N LYS A 67 6.87 11.40 2.07
CA LYS A 67 7.01 12.74 2.66
C LYS A 67 5.67 13.43 2.88
N ARG A 68 4.70 13.22 1.99
CA ARG A 68 3.40 13.92 2.02
C ARG A 68 2.35 13.21 2.86
N ASP A 69 2.30 11.88 2.81
CA ASP A 69 1.27 11.07 3.48
C ASP A 69 1.87 10.06 4.45
N GLN A 70 1.60 10.26 5.74
CA GLN A 70 2.03 9.39 6.84
C GLN A 70 1.48 7.95 6.73
N TYR A 71 0.48 7.69 5.89
CA TYR A 71 0.00 6.34 5.64
C TYR A 71 1.02 5.46 4.93
N PHE A 72 1.85 6.03 4.05
CA PHE A 72 2.85 5.26 3.31
C PHE A 72 4.06 4.92 4.17
N VAL A 73 4.41 5.81 5.11
CA VAL A 73 5.42 5.55 6.13
C VAL A 73 5.12 4.23 6.84
N GLN A 74 6.10 3.33 6.86
CA GLN A 74 5.98 2.08 7.59
C GLN A 74 6.00 2.37 9.08
N LYS A 75 4.96 1.94 9.80
CA LYS A 75 4.83 2.09 11.25
C LYS A 75 4.86 0.71 11.89
N ASN A 76 5.32 0.65 13.13
CA ASN A 76 5.20 -0.55 13.93
C ASN A 76 3.78 -0.65 14.50
N ASP A 77 3.20 -1.84 14.44
CA ASP A 77 1.96 -2.18 15.13
C ASP A 77 2.15 -2.05 16.65
N ALA A 78 1.06 -2.04 17.43
CA ALA A 78 1.11 -1.88 18.89
C ALA A 78 1.95 -2.93 19.65
N ILE A 79 2.28 -4.05 18.98
CA ILE A 79 3.10 -5.15 19.51
C ILE A 79 4.57 -5.05 18.98
N GLY A 80 4.92 -3.93 18.33
CA GLY A 80 6.26 -3.68 17.77
C GLY A 80 6.55 -4.36 16.43
N ARG A 81 5.56 -4.98 15.79
CA ARG A 81 5.75 -5.64 14.49
C ARG A 81 5.72 -4.63 13.34
N PRO A 82 6.64 -4.68 12.36
CA PRO A 82 6.60 -3.76 11.23
C PRO A 82 5.32 -3.97 10.41
N GLY A 83 4.64 -2.87 10.10
CA GLY A 83 3.49 -2.85 9.18
C GLY A 83 3.89 -3.12 7.73
N LEU A 84 2.94 -2.97 6.81
CA LEU A 84 3.24 -3.07 5.37
C LEU A 84 4.23 -1.98 4.95
N THR A 85 5.20 -2.34 4.10
CA THR A 85 6.13 -1.36 3.51
C THR A 85 5.39 -0.46 2.52
N SER A 86 5.91 0.75 2.33
CA SER A 86 5.41 1.72 1.37
C SER A 86 5.36 1.17 -0.05
N LYS A 87 6.42 0.48 -0.49
CA LYS A 87 6.50 -0.20 -1.80
C LYS A 87 5.34 -1.17 -2.03
N ILE A 88 5.03 -2.00 -1.02
CA ILE A 88 3.91 -2.93 -1.09
C ILE A 88 2.57 -2.20 -1.13
N LYS A 89 2.36 -1.20 -0.25
CA LYS A 89 1.13 -0.42 -0.23
C LYS A 89 0.86 0.21 -1.59
N PHE A 90 1.88 0.84 -2.16
CA PHE A 90 1.81 1.50 -3.46
C PHE A 90 1.58 0.49 -4.60
N CYS A 91 2.28 -0.65 -4.58
CA CYS A 91 2.09 -1.72 -5.55
C CYS A 91 0.66 -2.28 -5.54
N PHE A 92 0.11 -2.59 -4.36
CA PHE A 92 -1.26 -3.06 -4.23
C PHE A 92 -2.28 -2.02 -4.70
N ASP A 93 -2.05 -0.76 -4.34
CA ASP A 93 -2.90 0.37 -4.73
C ASP A 93 -2.94 0.49 -6.27
N TYR A 94 -1.78 0.48 -6.93
CA TYR A 94 -1.67 0.48 -8.39
C TYR A 94 -2.30 -0.76 -9.05
N LYS A 95 -2.00 -1.97 -8.58
CA LYS A 95 -2.56 -3.19 -9.15
C LYS A 95 -4.07 -3.26 -8.97
N SER A 96 -4.60 -2.72 -7.86
CA SER A 96 -6.04 -2.64 -7.63
C SER A 96 -6.72 -1.77 -8.69
N THR A 97 -6.16 -0.61 -9.03
CA THR A 97 -6.70 0.27 -10.09
C THR A 97 -6.62 -0.31 -11.49
N LEU A 98 -5.70 -1.23 -11.77
CA LEU A 98 -5.55 -1.84 -13.10
C LEU A 98 -6.48 -3.03 -13.35
N ASN A 99 -7.02 -3.65 -12.30
CA ASN A 99 -7.86 -4.85 -12.40
C ASN A 99 -9.37 -4.54 -12.39
N ILE A 100 -9.75 -3.32 -12.01
CA ILE A 100 -11.07 -2.75 -12.24
C ILE A 100 -10.99 -2.02 -13.58
N GLY A 101 -11.85 -2.37 -14.55
CA GLY A 101 -11.90 -1.75 -15.88
C GLY A 101 -12.34 -0.28 -15.91
N VAL A 102 -11.97 0.51 -14.89
CA VAL A 102 -12.24 1.94 -14.81
C VAL A 102 -10.97 2.67 -15.22
N VAL A 103 -10.99 3.21 -16.45
CA VAL A 103 -10.06 4.25 -16.88
C VAL A 103 -10.10 5.38 -15.85
N GLY A 104 -9.02 5.53 -15.07
CA GLY A 104 -8.62 6.80 -14.48
C GLY A 104 -9.05 7.14 -13.05
N THR A 105 -9.67 6.24 -12.28
CA THR A 105 -9.96 6.55 -10.86
C THR A 105 -8.81 6.14 -9.96
N TRP A 106 -7.82 7.03 -9.86
CA TRP A 106 -6.88 7.03 -8.74
C TRP A 106 -7.66 6.97 -7.41
N PRO A 107 -7.17 6.27 -6.37
CA PRO A 107 -7.74 6.39 -5.04
C PRO A 107 -7.83 7.87 -4.70
N LYS A 108 -8.92 8.31 -4.05
CA LYS A 108 -9.18 9.74 -3.77
C LYS A 108 -8.01 10.46 -3.05
N ARG A 109 -7.10 9.69 -2.46
CA ARG A 109 -5.87 10.13 -1.78
C ARG A 109 -4.72 10.47 -2.74
N MET A 110 -4.73 9.93 -3.95
CA MET A 110 -3.73 10.09 -5.01
C MET A 110 -4.17 11.03 -6.15
N ALA A 111 -5.43 11.46 -6.15
CA ALA A 111 -5.99 12.34 -7.19
C ALA A 111 -5.26 13.70 -7.31
N TRP A 112 -4.61 14.17 -6.25
CA TRP A 112 -3.79 15.40 -6.22
C TRP A 112 -2.45 15.28 -6.95
N MET A 113 -2.08 14.09 -7.42
CA MET A 113 -0.74 13.83 -7.96
C MET A 113 -0.65 14.00 -9.49
N VAL A 114 -1.77 14.31 -10.16
CA VAL A 114 -1.85 14.50 -11.63
C VAL A 114 -2.57 15.82 -12.01
N ILE A 115 -2.43 16.86 -11.18
CA ILE A 115 -2.74 18.26 -11.54
C ILE A 115 -1.50 19.09 -11.27
#